data_AF-A0A352HQM8-F1
#
_entry.id   AF-A0A352HQM8-F1
#
_cell.length_a   1.000
_cell.length_b   1.000
_cell.length_c   1.000
_cell.angle_alpha   90.00
_cell.angle_beta   90.00
_cell.angle_gamma   90.00
#
_symmetry.space_group_name_H-M   'P 1'
#
loop_
_entity.id
_entity.type
_entity.pdbx_description
1 polymer ?
#
loop_
_entity_poly.entity_id
_entity_poly.type
_entity_poly.pdbx_seq_one_letter_code
_entity_poly.pdbx_strand_id
1 'polypeptide(L)'
;MQFIDKLNPANEKAGCDEIQSVIDRHWIEEESRYRNLDYNNAKSQLAKFTEIIVGEQHELCCYCMRRLYTNASRDGNHKSNITLEHIIPNKISESQWLKERDEYMRLPNFAPDKMTVFPEGKLLDNSKKITSLPHPHFLSYHNLAASCDGLVLTEDLKGRAKGKCCNNRRGNKFVLPLYLIEDIQDKLNYDNEGKLDFDDDDFDERWFGNNCLNLTCSSINLFRKFWHDLYLSEYTPADVAKAETDKDLRQDIIDDIGCKFGKIDDDVWRRNYSAK
;
A
#
# COMPACT_ATOMS: atom_id res chain seq x y z
N MET A 1 10.05 5.64 4.91
CA MET A 1 9.02 4.57 4.92
C MET A 1 8.77 4.15 6.38
N GLN A 2 7.81 3.30 6.72
CA GLN A 2 7.69 2.76 8.09
C GLN A 2 7.66 1.23 8.08
N PHE A 3 8.16 0.63 9.15
CA PHE A 3 8.08 -0.80 9.39
C PHE A 3 6.62 -1.22 9.65
N ILE A 4 6.22 -2.36 9.09
CA ILE A 4 4.93 -2.99 9.26
C ILE A 4 5.17 -4.35 9.92
N ASP A 5 4.86 -4.42 11.21
CA ASP A 5 4.99 -5.64 12.00
C ASP A 5 3.84 -6.62 11.75
N LYS A 6 4.01 -7.48 10.72
CA LYS A 6 3.07 -8.59 10.45
C LYS A 6 3.12 -9.72 11.48
N LEU A 7 4.05 -9.66 12.43
CA LEU A 7 4.19 -10.67 13.48
C LEU A 7 3.64 -10.17 14.82
N ASN A 8 3.06 -8.96 14.84
CA ASN A 8 2.33 -8.46 15.99
C ASN A 8 1.17 -9.42 16.32
N PRO A 9 1.13 -10.04 17.51
CA PRO A 9 0.18 -11.13 17.78
C PRO A 9 -1.30 -10.72 17.67
N ALA A 10 -1.63 -9.47 18.00
CA ALA A 10 -3.00 -8.99 17.94
C ALA A 10 -3.47 -8.77 16.50
N ASN A 11 -2.64 -8.10 15.69
CA ASN A 11 -2.93 -7.85 14.28
C ASN A 11 -2.90 -9.15 13.47
N GLU A 12 -1.90 -10.01 13.73
CA GLU A 12 -1.75 -11.30 13.06
C GLU A 12 -2.96 -12.18 13.30
N LYS A 13 -3.40 -12.30 14.56
CA LYS A 13 -4.61 -13.06 14.89
C LYS A 13 -5.84 -12.50 14.18
N ALA A 14 -6.08 -11.18 14.27
CA ALA A 14 -7.25 -10.56 13.67
C ALA A 14 -7.28 -10.71 12.14
N GLY A 15 -6.13 -10.52 11.49
CA GLY A 15 -5.97 -10.69 10.05
C GLY A 15 -6.16 -12.13 9.60
N CYS A 16 -5.54 -13.09 10.29
CA CYS A 16 -5.68 -14.51 9.98
C CYS A 16 -7.12 -15.02 10.21
N ASP A 17 -7.78 -14.61 11.29
CA ASP A 17 -9.17 -15.00 11.56
C ASP A 17 -10.12 -14.50 10.45
N GLU A 18 -9.92 -13.26 9.97
CA GLU A 18 -10.74 -12.71 8.88
C GLU A 18 -10.46 -13.42 7.54
N ILE A 19 -9.19 -13.70 7.22
CA ILE A 19 -8.84 -14.48 6.02
C ILE A 19 -9.39 -15.91 6.09
N GLN A 20 -9.31 -16.55 7.26
CA GLN A 20 -9.90 -17.88 7.45
C GLN A 20 -11.41 -17.84 7.21
N SER A 21 -12.11 -16.83 7.73
CA SER A 21 -13.55 -16.66 7.47
C SER A 21 -13.85 -16.51 5.97
N VAL A 22 -13.01 -15.80 5.22
CA VAL A 22 -13.15 -15.69 3.76
C VAL A 22 -12.90 -17.04 3.09
N ILE A 23 -11.83 -17.75 3.44
CA ILE A 23 -11.51 -19.08 2.89
C ILE A 23 -12.67 -20.05 3.12
N ASP A 24 -13.22 -20.10 4.34
CA ASP A 24 -14.31 -21.01 4.72
C ASP A 24 -15.57 -20.79 3.89
N ARG A 25 -15.88 -19.54 3.49
CA ARG A 25 -17.05 -19.24 2.63
C ARG A 25 -16.95 -19.84 1.23
N HIS A 26 -15.74 -20.19 0.77
CA HIS A 26 -15.52 -20.81 -0.53
C HIS A 26 -15.52 -22.35 -0.46
N TRP A 27 -15.58 -22.94 0.74
CA TRP A 27 -15.70 -24.39 0.92
C TRP A 27 -17.15 -24.83 0.76
N ILE A 28 -17.39 -25.83 -0.09
CA ILE A 28 -18.71 -26.44 -0.28
C ILE A 28 -18.72 -27.79 0.41
N GLU A 29 -19.43 -27.90 1.54
CA GLU A 29 -19.44 -29.11 2.37
C GLU A 29 -19.97 -30.33 1.62
N GLU A 30 -21.03 -30.16 0.83
CA GLU A 30 -21.67 -31.23 0.06
C GLU A 30 -20.74 -31.84 -1.00
N GLU A 31 -19.79 -31.06 -1.51
CA GLU A 31 -18.84 -31.48 -2.52
C GLU A 31 -17.46 -31.79 -1.95
N SER A 32 -17.25 -31.53 -0.66
CA SER A 32 -15.96 -31.63 0.02
C SER A 32 -14.83 -30.95 -0.77
N ARG A 33 -15.10 -29.74 -1.28
CA ARG A 33 -14.11 -28.98 -2.07
C ARG A 33 -14.33 -27.47 -2.07
N TYR A 34 -13.28 -26.73 -2.37
CA TYR A 34 -13.35 -25.31 -2.67
C TYR A 34 -13.91 -25.01 -4.07
N ARG A 35 -14.77 -23.99 -4.16
CA ARG A 35 -15.23 -23.36 -5.41
C ARG A 35 -14.82 -21.89 -5.47
N ASN A 36 -14.22 -21.50 -6.60
CA ASN A 36 -13.82 -20.11 -6.87
C ASN A 36 -12.94 -19.50 -5.75
N LEU A 37 -12.14 -20.31 -5.05
CA LEU A 37 -11.19 -19.80 -4.06
C LEU A 37 -9.95 -19.26 -4.79
N ASP A 38 -10.02 -17.98 -5.12
CA ASP A 38 -8.91 -17.18 -5.62
C ASP A 38 -9.11 -15.73 -5.20
N TYR A 39 -8.07 -14.91 -5.33
CA TYR A 39 -8.11 -13.52 -4.90
C TYR A 39 -9.21 -12.71 -5.59
N ASN A 40 -9.46 -12.91 -6.89
CA ASN A 40 -10.41 -12.08 -7.63
C ASN A 40 -11.84 -12.33 -7.17
N ASN A 41 -12.19 -13.60 -6.92
CA ASN A 41 -13.50 -13.99 -6.42
C ASN A 41 -13.71 -13.64 -4.93
N ALA A 42 -12.63 -13.66 -4.14
CA ALA A 42 -12.68 -13.29 -2.72
C ALA A 42 -12.64 -11.77 -2.49
N LYS A 43 -12.19 -10.96 -3.46
CA LYS A 43 -11.89 -9.53 -3.28
C LYS A 43 -13.02 -8.71 -2.65
N SER A 44 -14.26 -8.95 -3.03
CA SER A 44 -15.44 -8.23 -2.48
C SER A 44 -15.69 -8.53 -1.00
N GLN A 45 -15.12 -9.64 -0.49
CA GLN A 45 -15.29 -10.11 0.88
C GLN A 45 -14.16 -9.62 1.81
N LEU A 46 -13.13 -8.95 1.26
CA LEU A 46 -11.96 -8.48 2.01
C LEU A 46 -12.13 -7.09 2.64
N ALA A 47 -13.34 -6.54 2.72
CA ALA A 47 -13.56 -5.18 3.25
C ALA A 47 -13.08 -5.04 4.71
N LYS A 48 -13.52 -5.93 5.59
CA LYS A 48 -13.10 -5.94 7.01
C LYS A 48 -11.62 -6.26 7.16
N PHE A 49 -11.09 -7.19 6.36
CA PHE A 49 -9.66 -7.48 6.31
C PHE A 49 -8.84 -6.23 5.93
N THR A 50 -9.34 -5.46 4.95
CA THR A 50 -8.70 -4.21 4.51
C THR A 50 -8.64 -3.19 5.64
N GLU A 51 -9.70 -3.06 6.44
CA GLU A 51 -9.70 -2.17 7.61
C GLU A 51 -8.64 -2.56 8.65
N ILE A 52 -8.49 -3.86 8.91
CA ILE A 52 -7.48 -4.39 9.84
C ILE A 52 -6.07 -3.98 9.39
N ILE A 53 -5.71 -4.29 8.14
CA ILE A 53 -4.35 -3.99 7.65
C ILE A 53 -4.10 -2.49 7.45
N VAL A 54 -5.14 -1.69 7.19
CA VAL A 54 -5.02 -0.23 7.13
C VAL A 54 -4.74 0.32 8.52
N GLY A 55 -5.43 -0.19 9.55
CA GLY A 55 -5.17 0.17 10.94
C GLY A 55 -3.78 -0.23 11.42
N GLU A 56 -3.34 -1.44 11.08
CA GLU A 56 -1.96 -1.93 11.30
C GLU A 56 -0.91 -0.98 10.73
N GLN A 57 -1.20 -0.37 9.57
CA GLN A 57 -0.29 0.55 8.88
C GLN A 57 -0.51 2.02 9.25
N HIS A 58 -1.22 2.32 10.34
CA HIS A 58 -1.53 3.69 10.75
C HIS A 58 -2.20 4.53 9.65
N GLU A 59 -2.98 3.87 8.80
CA GLU A 59 -3.66 4.44 7.64
C GLU A 59 -2.69 5.07 6.62
N LEU A 60 -1.47 4.55 6.49
CA LEU A 60 -0.47 5.00 5.50
C LEU A 60 -0.20 3.92 4.46
N CYS A 61 -0.03 4.35 3.21
CA CYS A 61 0.38 3.49 2.11
C CYS A 61 1.77 2.90 2.38
N CYS A 62 1.91 1.57 2.24
CA CYS A 62 3.15 0.85 2.53
C CYS A 62 4.38 1.35 1.74
N TYR A 63 4.19 1.99 0.58
CA TYR A 63 5.29 2.51 -0.24
C TYR A 63 5.50 4.01 -0.09
N CYS A 64 4.47 4.81 -0.41
CA CYS A 64 4.62 6.27 -0.52
C CYS A 64 4.23 7.04 0.75
N MET A 65 3.80 6.35 1.81
CA MET A 65 3.41 6.95 3.09
C MET A 65 2.25 7.94 3.00
N ARG A 66 1.51 7.97 1.88
CA ARG A 66 0.29 8.78 1.77
C ARG A 66 -0.86 8.16 2.57
N ARG A 67 -1.70 9.03 3.12
CA ARG A 67 -2.91 8.65 3.85
C ARG A 67 -3.83 7.77 3.00
N LEU A 68 -4.32 6.71 3.61
CA LEU A 68 -5.29 5.78 3.08
C LEU A 68 -6.66 6.08 3.67
N TYR A 69 -7.66 6.11 2.80
CA TYR A 69 -9.06 6.31 3.18
C TYR A 69 -9.83 5.03 2.88
N THR A 70 -10.44 4.44 3.90
CA THR A 70 -11.41 3.36 3.71
C THR A 70 -12.78 3.96 3.38
N ASN A 71 -13.71 3.13 2.92
CA ASN A 71 -15.11 3.57 2.77
C ASN A 71 -15.75 3.93 4.12
N ALA A 72 -15.18 3.45 5.22
CA ALA A 72 -15.58 3.77 6.59
C ALA A 72 -14.78 4.95 7.18
N SER A 73 -13.97 5.66 6.39
CA SER A 73 -13.15 6.77 6.88
C SER A 73 -14.02 7.87 7.49
N ARG A 74 -13.56 8.39 8.63
CA ARG A 74 -14.35 9.19 9.57
C ARG A 74 -14.79 10.55 9.03
N ASP A 75 -14.16 11.04 7.97
CA ASP A 75 -14.43 12.38 7.43
C ASP A 75 -15.59 12.41 6.42
N GLY A 76 -16.06 11.26 5.93
CA GLY A 76 -17.17 11.15 4.96
C GLY A 76 -16.94 11.86 3.61
N ASN A 77 -15.78 12.48 3.42
CA ASN A 77 -15.46 13.36 2.29
C ASN A 77 -14.48 12.71 1.31
N HIS A 78 -13.72 11.71 1.77
CA HIS A 78 -12.74 11.01 0.96
C HIS A 78 -13.27 9.69 0.40
N LYS A 79 -13.19 9.54 -0.93
CA LYS A 79 -13.44 8.24 -1.59
C LYS A 79 -12.29 7.28 -1.27
N SER A 80 -12.59 5.99 -1.16
CA SER A 80 -11.56 4.99 -0.93
C SER A 80 -10.48 5.04 -2.02
N ASN A 81 -9.22 5.04 -1.57
CA ASN A 81 -8.03 5.11 -2.41
C ASN A 81 -7.11 3.89 -2.19
N ILE A 82 -7.64 2.80 -1.65
CA ILE A 82 -6.85 1.64 -1.23
C ILE A 82 -6.80 0.57 -2.33
N THR A 83 -5.62 -0.03 -2.48
CA THR A 83 -5.40 -1.31 -3.13
C THR A 83 -4.69 -2.25 -2.17
N LEU A 84 -4.89 -3.56 -2.33
CA LEU A 84 -4.13 -4.57 -1.60
C LEU A 84 -2.91 -4.96 -2.41
N GLU A 85 -1.74 -4.73 -1.82
CA GLU A 85 -0.44 -5.13 -2.32
C GLU A 85 -0.19 -6.58 -1.98
N HIS A 86 0.03 -7.41 -2.99
CA HIS A 86 0.51 -8.78 -2.82
C HIS A 86 2.04 -8.77 -2.83
N ILE A 87 2.67 -9.09 -1.70
CA ILE A 87 4.13 -9.08 -1.60
C ILE A 87 4.74 -10.07 -2.60
N ILE A 88 4.36 -11.34 -2.48
CA ILE A 88 4.47 -12.33 -3.55
C ILE A 88 3.25 -12.16 -4.46
N PRO A 89 3.41 -11.83 -5.76
CA PRO A 89 2.29 -11.61 -6.66
C PRO A 89 1.28 -12.76 -6.64
N ASN A 90 -0.02 -12.44 -6.58
CA ASN A 90 -1.07 -13.45 -6.43
C ASN A 90 -1.16 -14.47 -7.58
N LYS A 91 -0.57 -14.14 -8.74
CA LYS A 91 -0.46 -14.99 -9.93
C LYS A 91 1.00 -15.15 -10.34
N ILE A 92 1.91 -15.23 -9.37
CA ILE A 92 3.32 -15.51 -9.65
C ILE A 92 3.42 -16.82 -10.43
N SER A 93 4.20 -16.83 -11.51
CA SER A 93 4.45 -18.04 -12.27
C SER A 93 5.41 -18.96 -11.51
N GLU A 94 5.41 -20.25 -11.83
CA GLU A 94 6.36 -21.19 -11.22
C GLU A 94 7.82 -20.79 -11.49
N SER A 95 8.13 -20.38 -12.73
CA SER A 95 9.48 -19.93 -13.11
C SER A 95 9.90 -18.66 -12.36
N GLN A 96 8.98 -17.72 -12.15
CA GLN A 96 9.26 -16.51 -11.39
C GLN A 96 9.44 -16.81 -9.91
N TRP A 97 8.59 -17.67 -9.33
CA TRP A 97 8.72 -18.11 -7.95
C TRP A 97 10.06 -18.80 -7.69
N LEU A 98 10.47 -19.73 -8.55
CA LEU A 98 11.76 -20.42 -8.40
C LEU A 98 12.95 -19.46 -8.44
N LYS A 99 12.85 -18.36 -9.19
CA LYS A 99 13.89 -17.34 -9.29
C LYS A 99 13.95 -16.43 -8.06
N GLU A 100 12.80 -16.10 -7.47
CA GLU A 100 12.69 -15.06 -6.43
C GLU A 100 12.52 -15.61 -5.02
N ARG A 101 12.18 -16.90 -4.85
CA ARG A 101 11.81 -17.48 -3.55
C ARG A 101 12.86 -17.25 -2.47
N ASP A 102 14.15 -17.36 -2.81
CA ASP A 102 15.22 -17.29 -1.81
C ASP A 102 15.31 -15.87 -1.21
N GLU A 103 14.91 -14.84 -1.95
CA GLU A 103 14.80 -13.47 -1.45
C GLU A 103 13.62 -13.30 -0.49
N TYR A 104 12.44 -13.82 -0.85
CA TYR A 104 11.26 -13.76 0.03
C TYR A 104 11.45 -14.57 1.32
N MET A 105 12.02 -15.78 1.22
CA MET A 105 12.16 -16.70 2.35
C MET A 105 13.19 -16.26 3.40
N ARG A 106 13.98 -15.20 3.15
CA ARG A 106 14.86 -14.58 4.16
C ARG A 106 14.08 -13.78 5.20
N LEU A 107 12.86 -13.38 4.89
CA LEU A 107 12.04 -12.55 5.76
C LEU A 107 11.16 -13.45 6.65
N PRO A 108 11.19 -13.30 7.99
CA PRO A 108 10.42 -14.13 8.92
C PRO A 108 8.92 -14.22 8.61
N ASN A 109 8.38 -13.17 8.00
CA ASN A 109 6.98 -13.04 7.61
C ASN A 109 6.54 -14.11 6.58
N PHE A 110 7.46 -14.75 5.86
CA PHE A 110 7.18 -15.77 4.84
C PHE A 110 7.55 -17.19 5.30
N ALA A 111 7.65 -17.42 6.60
CA ALA A 111 7.91 -18.76 7.12
C ALA A 111 6.85 -19.79 6.60
N PRO A 112 7.25 -21.04 6.30
CA PRO A 112 6.36 -22.04 5.69
C PRO A 112 5.10 -22.39 6.50
N ASP A 113 5.11 -22.11 7.80
CA ASP A 113 3.96 -22.29 8.69
C ASP A 113 2.93 -21.14 8.58
N LYS A 114 3.29 -20.00 8.00
CA LYS A 114 2.40 -18.83 7.82
C LYS A 114 1.64 -18.88 6.50
N MET A 115 2.30 -19.27 5.41
CA MET A 115 1.66 -19.30 4.10
C MET A 115 2.20 -20.40 3.19
N THR A 116 1.40 -20.77 2.19
CA THR A 116 1.83 -21.66 1.10
C THR A 116 1.70 -20.93 -0.23
N VAL A 117 2.78 -20.94 -1.02
CA VAL A 117 2.79 -20.35 -2.36
C VAL A 117 2.17 -21.32 -3.35
N PHE A 118 1.27 -20.78 -4.17
CA PHE A 118 0.52 -21.52 -5.18
C PHE A 118 0.72 -20.84 -6.54
N PRO A 119 1.60 -21.34 -7.41
CA PRO A 119 1.80 -20.76 -8.73
C PRO A 119 0.46 -20.52 -9.46
N GLU A 120 0.39 -19.44 -10.23
CA GLU A 120 -0.82 -18.99 -10.94
C GLU A 120 -2.02 -18.62 -10.05
N GLY A 121 -1.84 -18.60 -8.72
CA GLY A 121 -2.87 -18.16 -7.77
C GLY A 121 -4.02 -19.14 -7.58
N LYS A 122 -3.75 -20.44 -7.74
CA LYS A 122 -4.77 -21.49 -7.67
C LYS A 122 -4.31 -22.64 -6.80
N LEU A 123 -5.24 -23.18 -6.01
CA LEU A 123 -4.99 -24.43 -5.29
C LEU A 123 -4.69 -25.57 -6.28
N LEU A 124 -3.70 -26.40 -5.93
CA LEU A 124 -3.37 -27.61 -6.68
C LEU A 124 -4.43 -28.70 -6.45
N ASP A 125 -4.93 -28.78 -5.22
CA ASP A 125 -5.98 -29.71 -4.80
C ASP A 125 -7.06 -28.94 -4.03
N ASN A 126 -8.24 -28.81 -4.64
CA ASN A 126 -9.37 -28.11 -4.04
C ASN A 126 -10.12 -28.97 -3.00
N SER A 127 -9.80 -30.27 -2.88
CA SER A 127 -10.48 -31.20 -1.96
C SER A 127 -9.87 -31.19 -0.55
N LYS A 128 -8.69 -30.58 -0.38
CA LYS A 128 -8.05 -30.44 0.92
C LYS A 128 -8.56 -29.18 1.63
N LYS A 129 -9.42 -29.36 2.64
CA LYS A 129 -9.91 -28.24 3.47
C LYS A 129 -8.76 -27.58 4.24
N ILE A 130 -8.73 -26.26 4.19
CA ILE A 130 -7.81 -25.38 4.92
C ILE A 130 -8.56 -24.87 6.14
N THR A 131 -8.24 -25.40 7.31
CA THR A 131 -8.92 -25.06 8.59
C THR A 131 -8.09 -24.14 9.48
N SER A 132 -6.83 -23.93 9.13
CA SER A 132 -5.87 -23.08 9.84
C SER A 132 -4.69 -22.75 8.91
N LEU A 133 -3.72 -22.01 9.43
CA LEU A 133 -2.45 -21.77 8.75
C LEU A 133 -1.75 -23.08 8.35
N PRO A 134 -0.96 -23.08 7.26
CA PRO A 134 -0.66 -21.95 6.39
C PRO A 134 -1.80 -21.61 5.42
N HIS A 135 -2.07 -20.32 5.23
CA HIS A 135 -3.05 -19.85 4.23
C HIS A 135 -2.43 -19.78 2.82
N PRO A 136 -3.23 -19.86 1.75
CA PRO A 136 -2.73 -19.64 0.39
C PRO A 136 -2.18 -18.21 0.23
N HIS A 137 -0.97 -18.05 -0.32
CA HIS A 137 -0.32 -16.73 -0.45
C HIS A 137 -1.19 -15.66 -1.13
N PHE A 138 -2.04 -16.04 -2.08
CA PHE A 138 -2.91 -15.10 -2.79
C PHE A 138 -4.00 -14.48 -1.91
N LEU A 139 -4.23 -15.00 -0.69
CA LEU A 139 -5.14 -14.45 0.33
C LEU A 139 -4.50 -14.27 1.71
N SER A 140 -3.31 -14.82 1.96
CA SER A 140 -2.66 -14.80 3.28
C SER A 140 -2.46 -13.37 3.81
N TYR A 141 -2.77 -13.17 5.09
CA TYR A 141 -2.50 -11.92 5.81
C TYR A 141 -1.02 -11.51 5.73
N HIS A 142 -0.12 -12.48 5.86
CA HIS A 142 1.33 -12.26 5.81
C HIS A 142 1.82 -11.83 4.43
N ASN A 143 1.04 -12.07 3.36
CA ASN A 143 1.39 -11.70 1.99
C ASN A 143 0.69 -10.40 1.51
N LEU A 144 -0.12 -9.76 2.36
CA LEU A 144 -0.96 -8.63 1.97
C LEU A 144 -0.62 -7.37 2.77
N ALA A 145 -0.41 -6.26 2.06
CA ALA A 145 -0.25 -4.93 2.65
C ALA A 145 -1.22 -3.94 2.00
N ALA A 146 -1.56 -2.84 2.69
CA ALA A 146 -2.37 -1.78 2.11
C ALA A 146 -1.49 -0.77 1.35
N SER A 147 -1.84 -0.52 0.09
CA SER A 147 -1.20 0.49 -0.77
C SER A 147 -2.25 1.49 -1.24
N CYS A 148 -1.81 2.67 -1.66
CA CYS A 148 -2.68 3.61 -2.37
C CYS A 148 -2.92 3.16 -3.83
N ASP A 149 -3.96 3.70 -4.45
CA ASP A 149 -4.32 3.49 -5.86
C ASP A 149 -3.36 4.12 -6.89
N GLY A 150 -2.29 4.75 -6.42
CA GLY A 150 -1.24 5.32 -7.26
C GLY A 150 -1.67 6.57 -8.02
N LEU A 151 -2.68 7.30 -7.54
CA LEU A 151 -3.06 8.61 -8.07
C LEU A 151 -1.89 9.59 -7.96
N VAL A 152 -1.54 10.29 -9.02
CA VAL A 152 -0.53 11.38 -9.03
C VAL A 152 -1.06 12.56 -9.83
N LEU A 153 -0.49 13.76 -9.62
CA LEU A 153 -0.68 14.89 -10.53
C LEU A 153 -0.02 14.59 -11.89
N THR A 154 -0.61 15.04 -12.98
CA THR A 154 0.03 15.03 -14.31
C THR A 154 1.18 16.04 -14.36
N GLU A 155 2.09 15.88 -15.33
CA GLU A 155 3.29 16.74 -15.43
C GLU A 155 2.95 18.23 -15.60
N ASP A 156 1.82 18.55 -16.23
CA ASP A 156 1.32 19.91 -16.38
C ASP A 156 0.60 20.45 -15.12
N LEU A 157 0.52 19.64 -14.05
CA LEU A 157 -0.18 19.91 -12.78
C LEU A 157 -1.68 20.25 -12.93
N LYS A 158 -2.27 20.03 -14.11
CA LYS A 158 -3.67 20.36 -14.41
C LYS A 158 -4.61 19.17 -14.33
N GLY A 159 -4.06 17.96 -14.25
CA GLY A 159 -4.78 16.71 -14.26
C GLY A 159 -4.26 15.73 -13.22
N ARG A 160 -4.90 14.56 -13.18
CA ARG A 160 -4.51 13.46 -12.29
C ARG A 160 -4.58 12.13 -13.03
N ALA A 161 -3.67 11.23 -12.69
CA ALA A 161 -3.61 9.90 -13.29
C ALA A 161 -3.48 8.83 -12.20
N LYS A 162 -4.36 7.83 -12.23
CA LYS A 162 -4.32 6.65 -11.34
C LYS A 162 -3.32 5.61 -11.83
N GLY A 163 -2.87 4.76 -10.91
CA GLY A 163 -1.99 3.63 -11.22
C GLY A 163 -0.60 4.03 -11.70
N LYS A 164 -0.12 5.23 -11.34
CA LYS A 164 1.18 5.74 -11.79
C LYS A 164 2.31 5.48 -10.81
N CYS A 165 2.03 5.06 -9.57
CA CYS A 165 3.05 4.67 -8.59
C CYS A 165 2.56 3.56 -7.65
N CYS A 166 3.43 3.09 -6.76
CA CYS A 166 3.16 2.08 -5.73
C CYS A 166 2.74 0.72 -6.33
N ASN A 167 1.89 -0.04 -5.63
CA ASN A 167 1.36 -1.35 -6.03
C ASN A 167 0.98 -1.42 -7.52
N ASN A 168 0.09 -0.53 -7.97
CA ASN A 168 -0.44 -0.56 -9.33
C ASN A 168 0.64 -0.39 -10.40
N ARG A 169 1.72 0.35 -10.11
CA ARG A 169 2.84 0.55 -11.05
C ARG A 169 3.85 -0.60 -10.99
N ARG A 170 4.10 -1.13 -9.79
CA ARG A 170 4.91 -2.34 -9.58
C ARG A 170 4.36 -3.49 -10.41
N GLY A 171 3.06 -3.77 -10.27
CA GLY A 171 2.43 -4.95 -10.85
C GLY A 171 3.06 -6.22 -10.26
N ASN A 172 3.50 -7.15 -11.10
CA ASN A 172 4.10 -8.41 -10.66
C ASN A 172 5.63 -8.37 -10.54
N LYS A 173 6.27 -7.20 -10.63
CA LYS A 173 7.72 -7.09 -10.57
C LYS A 173 8.20 -7.37 -9.15
N PHE A 174 9.32 -8.07 -9.02
CA PHE A 174 10.00 -8.19 -7.74
C PHE A 174 10.43 -6.82 -7.23
N VAL A 175 10.10 -6.56 -5.97
CA VAL A 175 10.67 -5.50 -5.14
C VAL A 175 10.83 -6.12 -3.77
N LEU A 176 11.98 -5.93 -3.14
CA LEU A 176 12.13 -6.33 -1.75
C LEU A 176 11.01 -5.65 -0.93
N PRO A 177 10.31 -6.35 -0.02
CA PRO A 177 9.22 -5.76 0.76
C PRO A 177 9.80 -4.81 1.82
N LEU A 178 10.21 -3.61 1.39
CA LEU A 178 10.98 -2.65 2.16
C LEU A 178 10.34 -2.32 3.52
N TYR A 179 9.02 -2.27 3.56
CA TYR A 179 8.24 -2.01 4.76
C TYR A 179 8.21 -3.17 5.77
N LEU A 180 8.84 -4.31 5.48
CA LEU A 180 9.05 -5.40 6.44
C LEU A 180 10.45 -5.38 7.07
N ILE A 181 11.27 -4.39 6.75
CA ILE A 181 12.60 -4.19 7.35
C ILE A 181 12.42 -3.35 8.62
N GLU A 182 12.81 -3.89 9.78
CA GLU A 182 12.59 -3.26 11.10
C GLU A 182 13.20 -1.86 11.21
N ASP A 183 14.41 -1.68 10.67
CA ASP A 183 15.18 -0.43 10.68
C ASP A 183 15.06 0.36 9.37
N ILE A 184 13.97 0.17 8.60
CA ILE A 184 13.80 0.85 7.29
C ILE A 184 13.84 2.38 7.37
N GLN A 185 13.48 2.95 8.52
CA GLN A 185 13.51 4.40 8.75
C GLN A 185 14.94 4.96 8.78
N ASP A 186 15.91 4.16 9.24
CA ASP A 186 17.31 4.56 9.29
C ASP A 186 17.98 4.39 7.92
N LYS A 187 17.46 3.48 7.08
CA LYS A 187 18.05 3.10 5.79
C LYS A 187 17.48 3.83 4.57
N LEU A 188 16.23 4.30 4.64
CA LEU A 188 15.52 4.90 3.51
C LEU A 188 14.87 6.23 3.90
N ASN A 189 15.57 7.32 3.56
CA ASN A 189 15.22 8.69 3.91
C ASN A 189 14.78 9.51 2.69
N TYR A 190 14.43 10.76 2.95
CA TYR A 190 14.18 11.76 1.91
C TYR A 190 15.07 12.97 2.13
N ASP A 191 15.65 13.48 1.04
CA ASP A 191 16.37 14.76 1.08
C ASP A 191 15.41 15.96 1.16
N ASN A 192 15.98 17.16 1.28
CA ASN A 192 15.22 18.42 1.34
C ASN A 192 14.47 18.75 0.02
N GLU A 193 14.79 18.09 -1.08
CA GLU A 193 14.08 18.20 -2.37
C GLU A 193 13.00 17.10 -2.52
N GLY A 194 12.79 16.28 -1.48
CA GLY A 194 11.82 15.20 -1.45
C GLY A 194 12.22 13.97 -2.27
N LYS A 195 13.48 13.88 -2.71
CA LYS A 195 14.02 12.69 -3.39
C LYS A 195 14.35 11.63 -2.36
N LEU A 196 14.37 10.37 -2.81
CA LEU A 196 14.81 9.25 -1.98
C LEU A 196 16.33 9.33 -1.76
N ASP A 197 16.73 9.08 -0.52
CA ASP A 197 18.12 8.99 -0.08
C ASP A 197 18.32 7.63 0.63
N PHE A 198 19.23 6.82 0.09
CA PHE A 198 19.48 5.45 0.53
C PHE A 198 20.83 4.96 0.03
N ASP A 199 21.34 3.89 0.64
CA ASP A 199 22.56 3.21 0.19
C ASP A 199 22.25 2.22 -0.94
N ASP A 200 22.96 2.36 -2.07
CA ASP A 200 22.85 1.47 -3.23
C ASP A 200 23.37 0.04 -2.95
N ASP A 201 24.16 -0.13 -1.89
CA ASP A 201 24.57 -1.46 -1.41
C ASP A 201 23.40 -2.20 -0.72
N ASP A 202 22.46 -1.46 -0.12
CA ASP A 202 21.28 -2.02 0.57
C ASP A 202 20.06 -2.17 -0.35
N PHE A 203 19.89 -1.26 -1.32
CA PHE A 203 18.70 -1.24 -2.18
C PHE A 203 18.99 -1.04 -3.66
N ASP A 204 18.19 -1.72 -4.48
CA ASP A 204 18.24 -1.57 -5.94
C ASP A 204 17.43 -0.33 -6.38
N GLU A 205 18.12 0.69 -6.88
CA GLU A 205 17.51 1.93 -7.40
C GLU A 205 16.37 1.70 -8.40
N ARG A 206 16.41 0.59 -9.15
CA ARG A 206 15.40 0.24 -10.17
C ARG A 206 14.04 -0.02 -9.56
N TRP A 207 13.97 -0.38 -8.28
CA TRP A 207 12.70 -0.54 -7.55
C TRP A 207 11.95 0.79 -7.43
N PHE A 208 12.66 1.90 -7.28
CA PHE A 208 12.06 3.22 -7.03
C PHE A 208 11.70 3.99 -8.30
N GLY A 209 12.38 3.68 -9.41
CA GLY A 209 12.21 4.38 -10.68
C GLY A 209 10.86 4.17 -11.38
N ASN A 210 10.65 4.90 -12.47
CA ASN A 210 9.41 4.94 -13.25
C ASN A 210 8.92 3.57 -13.74
N ASN A 211 9.83 2.62 -13.95
CA ASN A 211 9.48 1.29 -14.46
C ASN A 211 8.97 0.33 -13.38
N CYS A 212 9.09 0.67 -12.10
CA CYS A 212 8.66 -0.17 -10.99
C CYS A 212 7.73 0.57 -10.02
N LEU A 213 8.16 1.01 -8.84
CA LEU A 213 7.26 1.69 -7.90
C LEU A 213 6.98 3.15 -8.29
N ASN A 214 7.83 3.78 -9.12
CA ASN A 214 7.75 5.18 -9.50
C ASN A 214 7.59 6.12 -8.29
N LEU A 215 8.39 5.88 -7.25
CA LEU A 215 8.45 6.70 -6.03
C LEU A 215 9.31 7.96 -6.21
N THR A 216 10.00 8.10 -7.33
CA THR A 216 10.82 9.27 -7.67
C THR A 216 10.14 10.22 -8.67
N CYS A 217 8.85 10.04 -8.95
CA CYS A 217 8.13 10.91 -9.87
C CYS A 217 7.96 12.33 -9.29
N SER A 218 7.87 13.31 -10.19
CA SER A 218 7.78 14.74 -9.84
C SER A 218 6.70 15.04 -8.80
N SER A 219 5.51 14.47 -8.97
CA SER A 219 4.38 14.66 -8.04
C SER A 219 4.68 14.13 -6.63
N ILE A 220 5.32 12.97 -6.51
CA ILE A 220 5.65 12.38 -5.20
C ILE A 220 6.78 13.18 -4.53
N ASN A 221 7.82 13.55 -5.27
CA ASN A 221 8.92 14.37 -4.73
C ASN A 221 8.39 15.73 -4.28
N LEU A 222 7.50 16.35 -5.07
CA LEU A 222 6.85 17.62 -4.72
C LEU A 222 6.06 17.53 -3.41
N PHE A 223 5.29 16.45 -3.20
CA PHE A 223 4.56 16.27 -1.94
C PHE A 223 5.50 16.09 -0.74
N ARG A 224 6.60 15.36 -0.90
CA ARG A 224 7.59 15.17 0.17
C ARG A 224 8.32 16.46 0.50
N LYS A 225 8.74 17.21 -0.52
CA LYS A 225 9.31 18.55 -0.36
C LYS A 225 8.36 19.49 0.37
N PHE A 226 7.07 19.49 -0.01
CA PHE A 226 6.06 20.28 0.69
C PHE A 226 5.96 19.92 2.17
N TRP A 227 5.94 18.62 2.52
CA TRP A 227 5.93 18.19 3.93
C TRP A 227 7.20 18.58 4.68
N HIS A 228 8.37 18.48 4.04
CA HIS A 228 9.63 18.93 4.60
C HIS A 228 9.62 20.44 4.90
N ASP A 229 9.22 21.25 3.92
CA ASP A 229 9.22 22.71 4.06
C ASP A 229 8.15 23.15 5.09
N LEU A 230 7.00 22.47 5.14
CA LEU A 230 5.99 22.67 6.18
C LEU A 230 6.54 22.34 7.58
N TYR A 231 7.30 21.26 7.72
CA TYR A 231 7.94 20.89 8.98
C TYR A 231 8.97 21.93 9.47
N LEU A 232 9.64 22.62 8.55
CA LEU A 232 10.58 23.70 8.88
C LEU A 232 9.90 25.06 9.09
N SER A 233 8.61 25.18 8.77
CA SER A 233 7.85 26.42 8.90
C SER A 233 7.37 26.66 10.34
N GLU A 234 6.72 27.81 10.56
CA GLU A 234 6.10 28.14 11.85
C GLU A 234 4.70 27.51 12.03
N TYR A 235 4.16 26.86 10.99
CA TYR A 235 2.83 26.26 11.04
C TYR A 235 2.80 25.01 11.93
N THR A 236 1.78 24.92 12.78
CA THR A 236 1.61 23.80 13.70
C THR A 236 0.73 22.70 13.08
N PRO A 237 0.75 21.47 13.63
CA PRO A 237 -0.20 20.43 13.24
C PRO A 237 -1.68 20.86 13.34
N ALA A 238 -2.00 21.78 14.26
CA ALA A 238 -3.36 22.32 14.39
C ALA A 238 -3.72 23.24 13.22
N ASP A 239 -2.78 24.03 12.72
CA ASP A 239 -2.98 24.88 11.55
C ASP A 239 -3.21 24.03 10.30
N VAL A 240 -2.38 22.98 10.12
CA VAL A 240 -2.53 22.02 9.02
C VAL A 240 -3.88 21.32 9.06
N ALA A 241 -4.33 20.87 10.23
CA ALA A 241 -5.65 20.27 10.40
C ALA A 241 -6.77 21.28 10.09
N LYS A 242 -6.63 22.53 10.55
CA LYS A 242 -7.61 23.60 10.28
C LYS A 242 -7.69 23.92 8.77
N ALA A 243 -6.56 23.89 8.08
CA ALA A 243 -6.46 24.16 6.65
C ALA A 243 -7.26 23.19 5.77
N GLU A 244 -7.70 22.03 6.28
CA GLU A 244 -8.63 21.14 5.57
C GLU A 244 -9.99 21.80 5.29
N THR A 245 -10.42 22.72 6.15
CA THR A 245 -11.71 23.43 6.02
C THR A 245 -11.55 24.94 5.83
N ASP A 246 -10.44 25.52 6.29
CA ASP A 246 -10.08 26.92 6.15
C ASP A 246 -9.25 27.13 4.86
N LYS A 247 -9.86 27.78 3.87
CA LYS A 247 -9.22 28.00 2.57
C LYS A 247 -8.10 29.02 2.63
N ASP A 248 -8.32 30.10 3.35
CA ASP A 248 -7.39 31.23 3.33
C ASP A 248 -6.10 30.79 4.02
N LEU A 249 -6.23 30.11 5.17
CA LEU A 249 -5.09 29.48 5.84
C LEU A 249 -4.36 28.46 4.96
N ARG A 250 -5.10 27.65 4.19
CA ARG A 250 -4.46 26.70 3.25
C ARG A 250 -3.65 27.43 2.19
N GLN A 251 -4.19 28.51 1.64
CA GLN A 251 -3.52 29.31 0.62
C GLN A 251 -2.28 29.99 1.21
N ASP A 252 -2.40 30.55 2.42
CA ASP A 252 -1.28 31.15 3.16
C ASP A 252 -0.14 30.12 3.36
N ILE A 253 -0.47 28.90 3.84
CA ILE A 253 0.50 27.80 3.99
C ILE A 253 1.19 27.50 2.64
N ILE A 254 0.42 27.38 1.56
CA ILE A 254 0.96 27.04 0.23
C ILE A 254 1.89 28.14 -0.28
N ASP A 255 1.51 29.41 -0.11
CA ASP A 255 2.26 30.57 -0.59
C ASP A 255 3.56 30.77 0.22
N ASP A 256 3.51 30.62 1.54
CA ASP A 256 4.65 30.79 2.44
C ASP A 256 5.73 29.71 2.25
N ILE A 257 5.31 28.46 2.02
CA ILE A 257 6.22 27.35 1.74
C ILE A 257 6.92 27.50 0.38
N GLY A 258 6.44 28.41 -0.48
CA GLY A 258 7.13 28.76 -1.72
C GLY A 258 7.22 27.61 -2.72
N CYS A 259 6.38 26.57 -2.57
CA CYS A 259 6.19 25.61 -3.64
C CYS A 259 5.61 26.37 -4.82
N LYS A 260 6.41 26.54 -5.89
CA LYS A 260 5.94 27.04 -7.19
C LYS A 260 5.00 26.00 -7.83
N PHE A 261 3.89 25.70 -7.16
CA PHE A 261 2.69 25.17 -7.78
C PHE A 261 2.22 26.27 -8.73
N GLY A 262 2.71 26.29 -9.98
CA GLY A 262 2.30 27.31 -10.94
C GLY A 262 0.77 27.35 -10.98
N LYS A 263 0.15 28.47 -10.54
CA LYS A 263 -1.30 28.67 -10.35
C LYS A 263 -2.09 27.37 -10.50
N ILE A 264 -2.06 26.51 -9.48
CA ILE A 264 -2.99 25.38 -9.43
C ILE A 264 -4.36 26.00 -9.26
N ASP A 265 -5.18 25.86 -10.29
CA ASP A 265 -6.58 26.26 -10.25
C ASP A 265 -7.22 25.60 -9.02
N ASP A 266 -7.81 26.42 -8.13
CA ASP A 266 -8.48 26.00 -6.89
C ASP A 266 -9.47 24.84 -7.10
N ASP A 267 -9.98 24.73 -8.33
CA ASP A 267 -10.86 23.65 -8.76
C ASP A 267 -10.19 22.25 -8.77
N VAL A 268 -8.86 22.15 -8.84
CA VAL A 268 -8.14 20.86 -8.81
C VAL A 268 -8.18 20.24 -7.41
N TRP A 269 -8.06 21.07 -6.36
CA TRP A 269 -8.15 20.62 -4.96
C TRP A 269 -9.59 20.26 -4.57
N ARG A 270 -10.60 20.99 -5.07
CA ARG A 270 -12.01 20.82 -4.67
C ARG A 270 -12.82 19.83 -5.47
N ARG A 271 -12.62 19.71 -6.79
CA ARG A 271 -13.49 18.87 -7.66
C ARG A 271 -13.45 17.38 -7.33
N ASN A 272 -12.68 16.94 -6.33
CA ASN A 272 -12.45 15.53 -6.07
C ASN A 272 -12.46 15.09 -4.59
N TYR A 273 -12.70 16.01 -3.67
CA TYR A 273 -13.03 15.71 -2.26
C TYR A 273 -14.37 16.33 -1.82
N SER A 274 -15.10 16.96 -2.73
CA SER A 274 -16.49 17.34 -2.52
C SER A 274 -17.29 17.26 -3.84
N ALA A 275 -18.40 16.50 -3.78
CA ALA A 275 -19.50 16.33 -4.76
C ALA A 275 -19.18 15.47 -6.01
N LYS A 276 -19.87 14.36 -6.33
CA LYS A 276 -21.03 13.66 -5.77
C LYS A 276 -20.71 12.16 -5.62
#